data_AF-A0A183FAZ9-F1
#
_entry.id   AF-A0A183FAZ9-F1
#
_cell.length_a   1.000
_cell.length_b   1.000
_cell.length_c   1.000
_cell.angle_alpha   90.00
_cell.angle_beta   90.00
_cell.angle_gamma   90.00
#
_symmetry.space_group_name_H-M   'P 1'
#
loop_
_entity.id
_entity.type
_entity.pdbx_description
1 polymer ?
#
loop_
_entity_poly.entity_id
_entity_poly.type
_entity_poly.pdbx_seq_one_letter_code
_entity_poly.pdbx_strand_id
1 'polypeptide(L)'
;MSWQLIYGSHTSGILLSVWQVFNQVIAGKKAPDGWQKSRTLIPTTARIHPLRLLSHSVEVFEQILDRRLREIVKLSDNQCDFVAGCTTLDAIHAPRLLVKKHREEVGPLGD
;
A
#
# COMPACT_ATOMS: atom_id res chain seq x y z
N MET A 1 -7.74 31.10 -0.26
CA MET A 1 -6.56 31.14 -1.14
C MET A 1 -6.86 30.24 -2.33
N SER A 2 -7.01 30.84 -3.52
CA SER A 2 -7.51 30.15 -4.71
C SER A 2 -6.41 29.30 -5.34
N TRP A 3 -6.61 27.98 -5.34
CA TRP A 3 -5.73 26.98 -5.96
C TRP A 3 -5.72 27.03 -7.50
N GLN A 4 -6.52 27.92 -8.10
CA GLN A 4 -6.61 28.07 -9.56
C GLN A 4 -5.34 28.65 -10.21
N LEU A 5 -4.41 29.21 -9.42
CA LEU A 5 -3.18 29.83 -9.95
C LEU A 5 -1.97 28.89 -10.04
N ILE A 6 -2.05 27.65 -9.53
CA ILE A 6 -0.88 26.75 -9.45
C ILE A 6 -0.87 25.67 -10.55
N TYR A 7 -2.01 25.32 -11.13
CA TYR A 7 -2.07 24.26 -12.15
C TYR A 7 -2.86 24.70 -13.39
N GLY A 8 -2.16 24.75 -14.52
CA GLY A 8 -2.68 25.16 -15.83
C GLY A 8 -3.87 24.32 -16.32
N SER A 9 -4.61 24.93 -17.23
CA SER A 9 -5.97 24.61 -17.67
C SER A 9 -6.28 23.19 -18.17
N HIS A 10 -5.29 22.34 -18.45
CA HIS A 10 -5.50 20.98 -18.99
C HIS A 10 -5.34 19.86 -17.95
N THR A 11 -4.61 20.10 -16.85
CA THR A 11 -4.51 19.19 -15.70
C THR A 11 -5.62 19.43 -14.68
N SER A 12 -6.31 20.57 -14.80
CA SER A 12 -7.38 21.01 -13.89
C SER A 12 -8.58 20.06 -13.87
N GLY A 13 -9.01 19.52 -15.01
CA GLY A 13 -10.22 18.69 -15.10
C GLY A 13 -10.10 17.33 -14.40
N ILE A 14 -8.96 16.66 -14.58
CA ILE A 14 -8.68 15.35 -13.95
C ILE A 14 -8.48 15.53 -12.44
N LEU A 15 -7.71 16.55 -12.04
CA LEU A 15 -7.48 16.86 -10.63
C LEU A 15 -8.78 17.27 -9.91
N LEU A 16 -9.65 18.04 -10.57
CA LEU A 16 -10.96 18.42 -10.02
C LEU A 16 -11.87 17.20 -9.83
N SER A 17 -11.84 16.26 -10.77
CA SER A 17 -12.63 15.02 -10.71
C SER A 17 -12.16 14.11 -9.57
N VAL A 18 -10.84 13.95 -9.40
CA VAL A 18 -10.26 13.17 -8.28
C VAL A 18 -10.56 13.85 -6.94
N TRP A 19 -10.44 15.17 -6.87
CA TRP A 19 -10.74 15.95 -5.66
C TRP A 19 -12.21 15.84 -5.24
N GLN A 20 -13.16 15.90 -6.19
CA GLN A 20 -14.59 15.72 -5.91
C GLN A 20 -14.88 14.33 -5.34
N VAL A 21 -14.26 13.28 -5.90
CA VAL A 21 -14.39 11.91 -5.40
C VAL A 21 -13.81 11.79 -3.98
N PHE A 22 -12.65 12.39 -3.73
CA PHE A 22 -12.01 12.39 -2.41
C PHE A 22 -12.90 13.03 -1.35
N ASN A 23 -13.48 14.20 -1.66
CA ASN A 23 -14.38 14.90 -0.75
C ASN A 23 -15.67 14.11 -0.48
N GLN A 24 -16.21 13.41 -1.48
CA GLN A 24 -17.36 12.53 -1.28
C GLN A 24 -17.03 11.35 -0.35
N VAL A 25 -15.84 10.74 -0.48
CA VAL A 25 -15.40 9.65 0.41
C VAL A 25 -15.26 10.15 1.85
N ILE A 26 -14.59 11.30 2.03
CA ILE A 26 -14.33 11.86 3.36
C ILE A 26 -15.61 12.36 4.03
N ALA A 27 -16.47 13.08 3.29
CA ALA A 27 -17.71 13.64 3.83
C ALA A 27 -18.80 12.58 4.01
N GLY A 28 -18.93 11.66 3.06
CA GLY A 28 -19.96 10.62 3.06
C GLY A 28 -19.60 9.37 3.84
N LYS A 29 -18.33 9.19 4.25
CA LYS A 29 -17.77 7.95 4.83
C LYS A 29 -18.13 6.69 4.03
N LYS A 30 -18.42 6.85 2.74
CA LYS A 30 -18.91 5.80 1.85
C LYS A 30 -18.05 5.82 0.58
N ALA A 31 -17.61 4.64 0.15
CA ALA A 31 -16.92 4.50 -1.13
C ALA A 31 -17.88 4.77 -2.31
N PRO A 32 -17.42 5.46 -3.36
CA PRO A 32 -18.19 5.66 -4.59
C PRO A 32 -18.68 4.35 -5.18
N ASP A 33 -19.92 4.32 -5.66
CA ASP A 33 -20.56 3.08 -6.14
C ASP A 33 -19.82 2.47 -7.35
N GLY A 34 -19.08 3.28 -8.12
CA GLY A 34 -18.25 2.82 -9.24
C GLY A 34 -17.05 1.96 -8.81
N TRP A 35 -16.62 2.03 -7.56
CA TRP A 35 -15.46 1.28 -7.04
C TRP A 35 -15.75 -0.22 -6.86
N GLN A 36 -17.03 -0.61 -6.83
CA GLN A 36 -17.43 -2.02 -6.60
C GLN A 36 -17.51 -2.87 -7.88
N LYS A 37 -17.43 -2.26 -9.08
CA LYS A 37 -17.81 -2.92 -10.33
C LYS A 37 -16.70 -3.73 -11.00
N SER A 38 -15.47 -3.66 -10.51
CA SER A 38 -14.33 -4.20 -11.25
C SER A 38 -13.78 -5.47 -10.59
N ARG A 39 -13.94 -6.60 -11.28
CA ARG A 39 -13.54 -7.93 -10.82
C ARG A 39 -12.89 -8.71 -11.95
N THR A 40 -11.64 -9.09 -11.77
CA THR A 40 -10.87 -9.99 -12.65
C THR A 40 -10.57 -11.26 -11.88
N LEU A 41 -10.66 -12.42 -12.51
CA LEU A 41 -10.36 -13.70 -11.87
C LEU A 41 -8.95 -14.12 -12.26
N ILE A 42 -8.05 -14.26 -11.28
CA ILE A 42 -6.71 -14.81 -11.51
C ILE A 42 -6.71 -16.26 -11.02
N PRO A 43 -6.45 -17.24 -11.91
CA PRO A 43 -6.21 -18.60 -11.48
C PRO A 43 -4.85 -18.67 -10.78
N THR A 44 -4.84 -19.00 -9.48
CA THR A 44 -3.61 -19.41 -8.78
C THR A 44 -3.54 -20.93 -8.73
N THR A 45 -2.35 -21.47 -8.43
CA THR A 45 -2.04 -22.92 -8.50
C THR A 45 -2.95 -23.83 -7.67
N ALA A 46 -3.75 -23.28 -6.76
CA ALA A 46 -4.72 -24.02 -5.96
C ALA A 46 -6.16 -23.51 -6.04
N ARG A 47 -6.43 -22.22 -6.35
CA ARG A 47 -7.78 -21.63 -6.38
C ARG A 47 -7.86 -20.40 -7.29
N ILE A 48 -9.06 -20.12 -7.81
CA ILE A 48 -9.33 -18.85 -8.48
C ILE A 48 -9.52 -17.76 -7.42
N HIS A 49 -8.64 -16.77 -7.42
CA HIS A 49 -8.75 -15.60 -6.55
C HIS A 49 -9.28 -14.42 -7.35
N PRO A 50 -10.35 -13.73 -6.88
CA PRO A 50 -10.77 -12.49 -7.50
C PRO A 50 -9.72 -11.39 -7.24
N LEU A 51 -9.05 -10.93 -8.30
CA LEU A 51 -8.31 -9.67 -8.29
C LEU A 51 -9.27 -8.54 -8.67
N ARG A 52 -9.41 -7.54 -7.81
CA ARG A 52 -10.15 -6.33 -8.17
C ARG A 52 -9.23 -5.45 -9.01
N LEU A 53 -9.52 -5.30 -10.30
CA LEU A 53 -8.94 -4.20 -11.07
C LEU A 53 -9.59 -2.92 -10.58
N LEU A 54 -8.83 -1.91 -10.20
CA LEU A 54 -9.41 -0.70 -9.65
C LEU A 54 -9.74 0.27 -10.80
N SER A 55 -10.77 1.11 -10.64
CA SER A 55 -10.93 2.21 -11.60
C SER A 55 -9.75 3.18 -11.45
N HIS A 56 -9.37 3.88 -12.51
CA HIS A 56 -8.21 4.80 -12.48
C HIS A 56 -8.26 5.82 -11.33
N SER A 57 -9.46 6.29 -10.97
CA SER A 57 -9.67 7.18 -9.82
C SER A 57 -9.35 6.54 -8.45
N VAL A 58 -9.55 5.23 -8.31
CA VAL A 58 -9.24 4.48 -7.08
C VAL A 58 -7.75 4.22 -6.98
N GLU A 59 -7.09 3.87 -8.09
CA GLU A 59 -5.63 3.66 -8.10
C GLU A 59 -4.89 4.91 -7.64
N VAL A 60 -5.29 6.08 -8.17
CA VAL A 60 -4.73 7.37 -7.75
C VAL A 60 -5.05 7.66 -6.29
N PHE A 61 -6.26 7.35 -5.83
CA PHE A 61 -6.66 7.52 -4.43
C PHE A 61 -5.82 6.66 -3.48
N GLU A 62 -5.65 5.37 -3.79
CA GLU A 62 -4.84 4.44 -3.00
C GLU A 62 -3.37 4.85 -2.96
N GLN A 63 -2.80 5.33 -4.08
CA GLN A 63 -1.43 5.84 -4.11
C GLN A 63 -1.25 7.08 -3.22
N ILE A 64 -2.21 8.00 -3.20
CA ILE A 64 -2.18 9.18 -2.33
C ILE A 64 -2.30 8.75 -0.86
N LEU A 65 -3.20 7.81 -0.56
CA LEU A 65 -3.36 7.29 0.80
C LEU A 65 -2.12 6.55 1.29
N ASP A 66 -1.53 5.67 0.48
CA ASP A 66 -0.33 4.90 0.82
C ASP A 66 0.83 5.85 1.17
N ARG A 67 1.06 6.89 0.35
CA ARG A 67 2.09 7.91 0.63
C ARG A 67 1.85 8.62 1.96
N ARG A 68 0.62 9.06 2.21
CA ARG A 68 0.27 9.74 3.48
C ARG A 68 0.36 8.82 4.68
N LEU A 69 -0.06 7.56 4.54
CA LEU A 69 0.03 6.58 5.62
C LEU A 69 1.48 6.29 5.97
N ARG A 70 2.39 6.23 4.99
CA ARG A 70 3.83 6.06 5.24
C ARG A 70 4.47 7.25 5.97
N GLU A 71 3.91 8.45 5.86
CA GLU A 71 4.37 9.62 6.63
C GLU A 71 3.93 9.55 8.10
N ILE A 72 2.81 8.90 8.39
CA ILE A 72 2.20 8.86 9.73
C ILE A 72 2.59 7.59 10.49
N VAL A 73 2.66 6.45 9.78
CA VAL A 73 2.91 5.13 10.35
C VAL A 73 4.41 4.88 10.38
N LYS A 74 4.96 4.72 11.59
CA LYS A 74 6.32 4.20 11.77
C LYS A 74 6.30 2.68 11.62
N LEU A 75 6.96 2.17 10.58
CA LEU A 75 7.18 0.73 10.41
C LEU A 75 8.24 0.25 11.40
N SER A 76 8.14 -0.99 11.83
CA SER A 76 9.14 -1.60 12.72
C SER A 76 10.37 -2.04 11.92
N ASP A 77 11.55 -1.99 12.55
CA ASP A 77 12.82 -2.33 11.88
C ASP A 77 12.90 -3.79 11.41
N ASN A 78 12.04 -4.66 11.96
CA ASN A 78 11.91 -6.06 11.56
C ASN A 78 10.88 -6.29 10.45
N GLN A 79 10.17 -5.25 10.01
CA GLN A 79 9.21 -5.34 8.92
C GLN A 79 9.92 -5.13 7.59
N CYS A 80 9.81 -6.12 6.71
CA CYS A 80 10.33 -6.05 5.34
C CYS A 80 9.25 -6.09 4.27
N ASP A 81 8.02 -6.41 4.67
CA ASP A 81 6.88 -6.41 3.76
C ASP A 81 6.46 -4.98 3.44
N PHE A 82 6.33 -4.70 2.14
CA PHE A 82 5.93 -3.39 1.61
C PHE A 82 6.85 -2.23 2.05
N VAL A 83 8.11 -2.52 2.39
CA VAL A 83 9.12 -1.51 2.76
C VAL A 83 10.02 -1.21 1.58
N ALA A 84 10.12 0.06 1.20
CA ALA A 84 11.04 0.46 0.14
C ALA A 84 12.48 0.16 0.58
N GLY A 85 13.22 -0.56 -0.27
CA GLY A 85 14.61 -0.93 0.00
C GLY A 85 14.82 -2.17 0.89
N CYS A 86 13.75 -2.80 1.43
CA CYS A 86 13.88 -4.15 2.00
C CYS A 86 13.52 -5.20 0.94
N THR A 87 14.38 -6.20 0.79
CA THR A 87 14.16 -7.33 -0.13
C THR A 87 13.66 -8.58 0.61
N THR A 88 13.13 -9.55 -0.14
CA THR A 88 12.81 -10.87 0.42
C THR A 88 14.04 -11.56 1.03
N LEU A 89 15.24 -11.26 0.51
CA LEU A 89 16.48 -11.80 1.06
C LEU A 89 16.75 -11.25 2.46
N ASP A 90 16.55 -9.95 2.66
CA ASP A 90 16.74 -9.31 3.97
C ASP A 90 15.74 -9.86 5.00
N ALA A 91 14.48 -10.06 4.58
CA ALA A 91 13.43 -10.67 5.41
C ALA A 91 13.77 -12.11 5.86
N ILE A 92 14.48 -12.87 5.02
CA ILE A 92 14.95 -14.22 5.34
C ILE A 92 16.25 -14.17 6.16
N HIS A 93 17.13 -13.23 5.85
CA HIS A 93 18.47 -13.15 6.40
C HIS A 93 18.48 -12.66 7.85
N ALA A 94 17.73 -11.59 8.15
CA ALA A 94 17.64 -11.01 9.50
C ALA A 94 17.29 -12.04 10.59
N PRO A 95 16.21 -12.85 10.46
CA PRO A 95 15.89 -13.86 11.48
C PRO A 95 16.94 -14.97 11.57
N ARG A 96 17.60 -15.35 10.45
CA ARG A 96 18.69 -16.35 10.48
C ARG A 96 19.90 -15.85 11.26
N LEU A 97 20.26 -14.58 11.07
CA LEU A 97 21.36 -13.95 11.80
C LEU A 97 21.05 -13.92 13.31
N LEU A 98 19.81 -13.56 13.67
CA LEU A 98 19.34 -13.58 15.06
C LEU A 98 19.45 -14.97 15.69
N VAL A 99 18.98 -16.01 14.99
CA VAL A 99 19.08 -17.40 15.48
C VAL A 99 20.53 -17.84 15.65
N LYS A 100 21.41 -17.48 14.71
CA LYS A 100 22.84 -17.82 14.79
C LYS A 100 23.50 -17.17 16.01
N LYS A 101 23.31 -15.87 16.20
CA LYS A 101 23.82 -15.13 17.36
C LYS A 101 23.31 -15.72 18.68
N HIS A 102 22.03 -16.07 18.74
CA HIS A 102 21.45 -16.68 19.93
C HIS A 102 22.09 -18.03 20.29
N ARG A 103 22.38 -18.88 19.31
CA ARG A 103 23.07 -20.17 19.52
C ARG A 103 24.51 -20.01 19.99
N GLU A 104 25.19 -18.95 19.56
CA GLU A 104 26.55 -18.62 20.01
C GLU A 104 26.55 -18.13 21.46
N GLU A 105 25.52 -17.39 21.88
CA GLU A 105 25.38 -16.85 23.25
C GLU A 105 24.88 -17.88 24.27
N VAL A 106 23.93 -18.75 23.90
CA VAL A 106 23.36 -19.77 24.79
C VAL A 106 24.19 -21.07 24.81
N GLY A 107 25.11 -21.23 23.86
CA GLY A 107 25.76 -22.51 23.61
C GLY A 107 24.76 -23.55 23.06
N PRO A 108 25.22 -24.76 22.68
CA PRO A 108 24.31 -25.83 22.31
C PRO A 108 23.36 -26.10 23.49
N LEU A 109 22.06 -26.01 23.25
CA LEU A 109 21.06 -26.60 24.15
C LEU A 109 21.44 -28.07 24.28
N GLY A 110 21.97 -28.44 25.45
CA GLY A 110 22.42 -29.78 25.74
C GLY A 110 21.31 -30.79 25.46
N ASP A 111 21.72 -31.86 24.78
CA ASP A 111 20.91 -33.06 24.54
C ASP A 111 20.43 -33.71 25.85
#